data_AF-A0A380MYJ8-F1
#
_entry.id   AF-A0A380MYJ8-F1
#
_cell.length_a   1.000
_cell.length_b   1.000
_cell.length_c   1.000
_cell.angle_alpha   90.00
_cell.angle_beta   90.00
_cell.angle_gamma   90.00
#
_symmetry.space_group_name_H-M   'P 1'
#
loop_
_entity.id
_entity.type
_entity.pdbx_description
1 polymer ?
#
loop_
_entity_poly.entity_id
_entity_poly.type
_entity_poly.pdbx_seq_one_letter_code
_entity_poly.pdbx_strand_id
1 'polypeptide(L)' 'MQIGLLEELNEGACQAVIAPTSKRKLQRAYDRHMCKWRHLLENVFCDLKEFKKIAMPSEKTDSSFAANIYLAATIMTLR' A
#
# COMPACT_ATOMS: atom_id res chain seq x y z
N MET A 1 -0.81 25.55 3.38
CA MET A 1 0.56 25.26 2.94
C MET A 1 0.91 23.81 3.30
N GLN A 2 0.60 22.88 2.40
CA GLN A 2 1.08 21.49 2.30
C GLN A 2 0.66 21.09 0.88
N ILE A 3 1.37 21.63 -0.12
CA ILE A 3 1.06 21.46 -1.56
C ILE A 3 2.20 20.69 -2.26
N GLY A 4 3.44 20.78 -1.76
CA GLY A 4 4.62 20.15 -2.37
C GLY A 4 4.45 18.67 -2.70
N LEU A 5 3.95 17.83 -1.77
CA LEU A 5 3.75 16.40 -2.07
C LEU A 5 2.67 16.14 -3.15
N LEU A 6 1.67 17.00 -3.29
CA LEU A 6 0.69 16.85 -4.38
C LEU A 6 1.28 17.30 -5.72
N GLU A 7 2.14 18.31 -5.71
CA GLU A 7 2.88 18.78 -6.88
C GLU A 7 3.89 17.72 -7.34
N GLU A 8 4.69 17.15 -6.43
CA GLU A 8 5.63 16.06 -6.70
C GLU A 8 4.92 14.82 -7.29
N LEU A 9 3.77 14.44 -6.72
CA LEU A 9 2.97 13.33 -7.27
C LEU A 9 2.47 13.65 -8.69
N ASN A 10 2.02 14.87 -8.93
CA ASN A 10 1.55 15.29 -10.25
C ASN A 10 2.69 15.31 -11.29
N GLU A 11 3.90 15.74 -10.90
CA GLU A 11 5.11 15.66 -11.73
C GLU A 11 5.47 14.21 -12.07
N GLY A 12 5.32 13.30 -11.11
CA GLY A 12 5.52 11.85 -11.29
C GLY A 12 4.37 11.12 -11.99
N ALA A 13 3.42 11.83 -12.61
CA ALA A 13 2.20 11.28 -13.21
C ALA A 13 1.38 10.37 -12.26
N CYS A 14 1.51 10.58 -10.95
CA CYS A 14 0.79 9.87 -9.90
C CYS A 14 -0.44 10.67 -9.46
N GLN A 15 -1.62 10.07 -9.59
CA GLN A 15 -2.85 10.71 -9.12
C GLN A 15 -3.00 10.53 -7.60
N ALA A 16 -3.14 11.65 -6.88
CA ALA A 16 -3.42 11.63 -5.45
C ALA A 16 -4.88 11.26 -5.16
N VAL A 17 -5.17 9.98 -4.95
CA VAL A 17 -6.55 9.48 -4.71
C VAL A 17 -6.95 9.41 -3.22
N ILE A 18 -5.99 9.47 -2.30
CA ILE A 18 -6.24 9.33 -0.85
C ILE A 18 -6.89 10.59 -0.27
N ALA A 19 -7.98 10.45 0.47
CA ALA A 19 -8.67 11.56 1.11
C ALA A 19 -7.72 12.47 1.93
N PRO A 20 -7.87 13.81 1.87
CA PRO A 20 -7.16 14.71 2.77
C PRO A 20 -7.57 14.46 4.23
N THR A 21 -6.64 14.67 5.17
CA THR A 21 -6.95 14.58 6.60
C THR A 21 -8.01 15.63 6.98
N SER A 22 -8.94 15.27 7.86
CA SER A 22 -10.04 16.15 8.30
C SER A 22 -9.57 17.50 8.87
N LYS A 23 -8.37 17.54 9.48
CA LYS A 23 -7.77 18.76 10.05
C LYS A 23 -7.17 19.71 9.00
N ARG A 24 -7.13 19.34 7.71
CA ARG A 24 -6.59 20.20 6.64
C ARG A 24 -7.51 21.39 6.40
N LYS A 25 -6.92 22.60 6.33
CA LYS A 25 -7.64 23.83 5.96
C LYS A 25 -8.26 23.75 4.56
N LEU A 26 -7.56 23.11 3.63
CA LEU A 26 -8.05 22.88 2.27
C LEU A 26 -8.47 21.42 2.13
N GLN A 27 -9.78 21.20 1.95
CA GLN A 27 -10.35 19.90 1.64
C GLN A 27 -10.42 19.76 0.12
N ARG A 28 -9.42 19.09 -0.46
CA ARG A 28 -9.40 18.83 -1.92
C ARG A 28 -10.45 17.79 -2.31
N ALA A 29 -10.96 17.90 -3.53
CA ALA A 29 -11.72 16.82 -4.13
C ALA A 29 -10.83 15.58 -4.32
N TYR A 30 -11.42 14.41 -4.16
CA TYR A 30 -10.79 13.11 -4.42
C TYR A 30 -11.86 12.12 -4.85
N ASP A 31 -11.45 11.11 -5.62
CA ASP A 31 -12.33 10.02 -6.01
C ASP A 31 -12.50 9.06 -4.83
N ARG A 32 -13.70 9.06 -4.24
CA ARG A 32 -14.06 8.17 -3.12
C ARG A 32 -14.04 6.70 -3.52
N HIS A 33 -14.38 6.36 -4.76
CA HIS A 33 -14.38 5.00 -5.24
C HIS A 33 -12.94 4.47 -5.40
N MET A 34 -12.06 5.26 -6.03
CA MET A 34 -10.64 4.90 -6.12
C MET A 34 -9.97 4.83 -4.74
N CYS A 35 -10.32 5.73 -3.81
CA CYS A 35 -9.80 5.68 -2.45
C CYS A 35 -10.17 4.36 -1.71
N LYS A 36 -11.29 3.73 -2.07
CA LYS A 36 -11.69 2.42 -1.52
C LYS A 36 -10.83 1.28 -2.04
N TRP A 37 -10.23 1.38 -3.22
CA TRP A 37 -9.37 0.32 -3.77
C TRP A 37 -8.14 0.04 -2.89
N ARG A 38 -7.69 1.03 -2.12
CA ARG A 38 -6.67 0.83 -1.07
C ARG A 38 -7.05 -0.30 -0.10
N HIS A 39 -8.34 -0.48 0.19
CA HIS A 39 -8.79 -1.54 1.08
C HIS A 39 -8.47 -2.94 0.54
N LEU A 40 -8.51 -3.14 -0.78
CA LEU A 40 -8.11 -4.42 -1.39
C LEU A 40 -6.63 -4.71 -1.15
N LEU A 41 -5.78 -3.70 -1.33
CA LEU A 41 -4.35 -3.79 -1.02
C LEU A 41 -4.12 -4.03 0.48
N GLU A 42 -4.84 -3.33 1.36
CA GLU A 42 -4.73 -3.51 2.81
C GLU A 42 -5.10 -4.93 3.24
N ASN A 43 -6.12 -5.52 2.64
CA ASN A 43 -6.51 -6.91 2.92
C ASN A 43 -5.39 -7.87 2.52
N VAL A 44 -4.81 -7.71 1.34
CA VAL A 44 -3.65 -8.51 0.90
C VAL A 44 -2.47 -8.35 1.86
N PHE A 45 -2.18 -7.13 2.31
CA PHE A 45 -1.11 -6.92 3.30
C PHE A 45 -1.44 -7.50 4.68
N CYS A 46 -2.71 -7.54 5.06
CA CYS A 46 -3.14 -8.17 6.31
C CYS A 46 -2.88 -9.68 6.24
N ASP A 47 -3.29 -10.32 5.14
CA ASP A 47 -3.06 -11.75 4.90
C ASP A 47 -1.56 -12.08 4.83
N LEU A 48 -0.76 -11.25 4.14
CA LEU A 48 0.69 -11.41 4.08
C LEU A 48 1.36 -11.34 5.45
N LYS A 49 0.80 -10.58 6.40
CA LYS A 49 1.33 -10.45 7.76
C LYS A 49 1.02 -11.67 8.64
N GLU A 50 0.13 -12.57 8.23
CA GLU A 50 -0.06 -13.84 8.93
C GLU A 50 1.18 -14.76 8.80
N PHE A 51 1.94 -14.58 7.72
CA PHE A 51 3.19 -15.30 7.51
C PHE A 51 4.30 -14.71 8.39
N LYS A 52 4.67 -15.41 9.47
CA LYS A 52 5.71 -14.97 10.42
C LYS A 52 7.01 -14.51 9.74
N LYS A 53 7.45 -15.20 8.68
CA LYS A 53 8.67 -14.86 7.93
C LYS A 53 8.57 -13.53 7.17
N ILE A 54 7.36 -13.07 6.88
CA ILE A 54 7.09 -11.78 6.23
C ILE A 54 6.90 -10.69 7.29
N ALA A 55 6.08 -10.96 8.32
CA ALA A 55 5.81 -10.00 9.39
C ALA A 55 7.03 -9.70 10.27
N MET A 56 7.88 -10.71 10.49
CA MET A 56 9.14 -10.60 11.23
C MET A 56 10.25 -11.16 10.34
N PRO A 57 10.81 -10.35 9.41
CA PRO A 57 11.83 -10.80 8.48
C PRO A 57 13.04 -11.37 9.22
N SER A 58 13.17 -12.69 9.20
CA SER A 58 14.31 -13.42 9.78
C SER A 58 15.30 -13.90 8.71
N GLU A 59 14.99 -13.63 7.45
CA GLU A 59 15.79 -14.08 6.31
C GLU A 59 17.05 -13.23 6.17
N LYS A 60 18.18 -13.88 5.86
CA LYS A 60 19.49 -13.22 5.78
C LYS A 60 19.75 -12.51 4.45
N THR A 61 19.00 -12.87 3.41
CA THR A 61 19.19 -12.34 2.05
C THR A 61 17.87 -11.86 1.48
N ASP A 62 17.95 -10.83 0.65
CA ASP A 62 16.79 -10.29 -0.07
C ASP A 62 16.13 -11.33 -0.98
N SER A 63 16.94 -12.23 -1.55
CA SER A 63 16.45 -13.34 -2.38
C SER A 63 15.58 -14.32 -1.60
N SER A 64 15.98 -14.68 -0.37
CA SER A 64 15.21 -15.59 0.48
C SER A 64 13.93 -14.92 0.98
N PHE A 65 14.02 -13.64 1.34
CA PHE A 65 12.84 -12.85 1.70
C PHE A 65 11.84 -12.75 0.54
N ALA A 66 12.30 -12.44 -0.67
CA ALA A 66 11.46 -12.39 -1.86
C ALA A 66 10.82 -13.75 -2.17
N ALA A 67 11.56 -14.85 -2.06
CA ALA A 67 11.02 -16.20 -2.25
C ALA A 67 9.86 -16.51 -1.29
N ASN A 68 9.95 -16.08 -0.02
CA ASN A 68 8.84 -16.23 0.92
C ASN A 68 7.61 -15.40 0.54
N ILE A 69 7.79 -14.19 0.00
CA ILE A 69 6.67 -13.38 -0.52
C ILE A 69 5.97 -14.11 -1.66
N TYR A 70 6.72 -14.63 -2.65
CA TYR A 70 6.14 -15.36 -3.77
C TYR A 70 5.43 -16.64 -3.32
N LEU A 71 5.99 -17.36 -2.34
CA LEU A 71 5.35 -18.54 -1.77
C LEU A 71 4.03 -18.18 -1.08
N ALA A 72 4.01 -17.14 -0.25
CA ALA A 72 2.80 -16.66 0.41
C ALA A 72 1.73 -16.24 -0.61
N ALA A 73 2.11 -15.47 -1.62
CA ALA A 73 1.20 -15.06 -2.70
C ALA A 73 0.60 -16.26 -3.47
N THR A 74 1.42 -17.30 -3.71
CA THR A 74 0.96 -18.55 -4.34
C THR A 74 -0.07 -19.26 -3.46
N ILE A 75 0.21 -19.39 -2.15
CA ILE A 75 -0.72 -20.00 -1.18
C ILE A 75 -2.03 -19.22 -1.12
N MET A 76 -1.98 -17.88 -1.06
CA MET A 76 -3.15 -17.02 -1.03
C MET A 76 -4.02 -17.17 -2.29
N THR A 77 -3.39 -17.36 -3.45
CA THR A 77 -4.10 -17.52 -4.74
C THR A 77 -4.76 -18.89 -4.88
N LEU A 78 -4.15 -19.92 -4.30
CA LEU A 78 -4.69 -21.30 -4.33
C LEU A 78 -5.81 -21.54 -3.32
N ARG A 79 -6.09 -20.57 -2.46
CA ARG A 79 -7.06 -20.66 -1.36
C ARG A 79 -8.45 -20.20 -1.80
#